data_AF-A0A1S8CI98-F1
#
_entry.id   AF-A0A1S8CI98-F1
#
_cell.length_a   1.000
_cell.length_b   1.000
_cell.length_c   1.000
_cell.angle_alpha   90.00
_cell.angle_beta   90.00
_cell.angle_gamma   90.00
#
_symmetry.space_group_name_H-M   'P 1'
#
loop_
_entity.id
_entity.type
_entity.pdbx_description
1 polymer ?
#
loop_
_entity_poly.entity_id
_entity_poly.type
_entity_poly.pdbx_seq_one_letter_code
_entity_poly.pdbx_strand_id
1 'polypeptide(L)'
;MSKAEAIKKVFGTFIGATLIGYSTAEIFVDRWEPWNDLPIRLAFNNGQIISVAWSKFDDLWLSNDQSLPFDIYDSKVRWIENAFDDLNRLIGGVILSVSLGQDYLELGGEETPLDIHLIIETDRGVMDIFNALDENGYAYLPSRPLNLALCVPFNPLTEQDTV
;
A
#
# COMPACT_ATOMS: atom_id res chain seq x y z
N MET A 1 -10.30 15.53 3.26
CA MET A 1 -9.57 14.62 4.16
C MET A 1 -8.15 14.54 3.62
N SER A 2 -7.14 14.70 4.46
CA SER A 2 -5.74 14.59 4.02
C SER A 2 -5.36 13.12 3.78
N LYS A 3 -4.30 12.86 3.01
CA LYS A 3 -3.75 11.51 2.80
C LYS A 3 -3.43 10.84 4.14
N ALA A 4 -2.81 11.57 5.07
CA ALA A 4 -2.49 11.07 6.41
C ALA A 4 -3.74 10.70 7.23
N GLU A 5 -4.83 11.48 7.16
CA GLU A 5 -6.11 11.14 7.80
C GLU A 5 -6.74 9.88 7.20
N ALA A 6 -6.70 9.74 5.87
CA ALA A 6 -7.21 8.55 5.18
C ALA A 6 -6.42 7.30 5.58
N ILE A 7 -5.09 7.39 5.61
CA ILE A 7 -4.21 6.31 6.06
C ILE A 7 -4.52 5.95 7.51
N LYS A 8 -4.62 6.93 8.41
CA LYS A 8 -4.93 6.68 9.82
C LYS A 8 -6.28 6.00 10.00
N LYS A 9 -7.29 6.38 9.20
CA LYS A 9 -8.63 5.77 9.24
C LYS A 9 -8.59 4.30 8.80
N VAL A 10 -7.81 3.96 7.79
CA VAL A 10 -7.79 2.60 7.21
C VAL A 10 -6.80 1.68 7.94
N PHE A 11 -5.57 2.15 8.22
CA PHE A 11 -4.52 1.36 8.84
C PHE A 11 -4.47 1.46 10.37
N GLY A 12 -5.22 2.37 11.00
CA GLY A 12 -5.12 2.62 12.43
C GLY A 12 -5.34 1.38 13.32
N THR A 13 -6.16 0.43 12.85
CA THR A 13 -6.44 -0.83 13.57
C THR A 13 -5.58 -2.01 13.09
N PHE A 14 -4.66 -1.80 12.15
CA PHE A 14 -3.84 -2.86 11.54
C PHE A 14 -2.41 -2.89 12.06
N ILE A 15 -2.02 -1.94 12.92
CA ILE A 15 -0.75 -2.03 13.65
C ILE A 15 -0.78 -3.29 14.52
N GLY A 16 0.26 -4.12 14.42
CA GLY A 16 0.32 -5.43 15.07
C GLY A 16 -0.35 -6.56 14.28
N ALA A 17 -1.08 -6.28 13.19
CA ALA A 17 -1.61 -7.31 12.31
C ALA A 17 -0.49 -7.95 11.48
N THR A 18 -0.62 -9.25 11.20
CA THR A 18 0.33 -9.98 10.37
C THR A 18 -0.15 -9.98 8.92
N LEU A 19 0.70 -9.52 7.99
CA LEU A 19 0.47 -9.64 6.56
C LEU A 19 0.59 -11.13 6.18
N ILE A 20 -0.48 -11.76 5.72
CA ILE A 20 -0.49 -13.18 5.35
C ILE A 20 -0.42 -13.42 3.85
N GLY A 21 -0.59 -12.38 3.06
CA GLY A 21 -0.50 -12.42 1.61
C GLY A 21 -0.98 -11.12 0.98
N TYR A 22 -0.86 -11.03 -0.34
CA TYR A 22 -1.45 -9.95 -1.11
C TYR A 22 -1.87 -10.46 -2.49
N SER A 23 -2.70 -9.69 -3.18
CA SER A 23 -3.03 -9.95 -4.58
C SER A 23 -2.95 -8.69 -5.43
N THR A 24 -2.47 -8.83 -6.65
CA THR A 24 -2.53 -7.81 -7.71
C THR A 24 -3.44 -8.25 -8.84
N ALA A 25 -3.86 -7.31 -9.68
CA ALA A 25 -4.77 -7.59 -10.76
C ALA A 25 -4.04 -7.88 -12.07
N GLU A 26 -4.66 -8.73 -12.89
CA GLU A 26 -4.34 -8.86 -14.31
C GLU A 26 -5.61 -8.64 -15.13
N ILE A 27 -5.46 -7.98 -16.28
CA ILE A 27 -6.50 -7.78 -17.28
C ILE A 27 -6.33 -8.77 -18.44
N PHE A 28 -7.43 -9.24 -19.00
CA PHE A 28 -7.40 -9.99 -20.25
C PHE A 28 -7.67 -9.07 -21.45
N VAL A 29 -6.68 -8.95 -22.33
CA VAL A 29 -6.83 -8.31 -23.65
C VAL A 29 -6.84 -9.41 -24.72
N ASP A 30 -5.65 -9.95 -25.03
CA ASP A 30 -5.46 -11.18 -25.82
C ASP A 30 -4.86 -12.32 -24.99
N ARG A 31 -4.15 -11.93 -23.93
CA ARG A 31 -3.60 -12.76 -22.86
C ARG A 31 -3.76 -12.02 -21.54
N TRP A 32 -3.51 -12.71 -20.44
CA TRP A 32 -3.45 -12.07 -19.13
C TRP A 32 -2.19 -11.23 -19.02
N GLU A 33 -2.34 -9.98 -18.65
CA GLU A 33 -1.25 -9.02 -18.44
C GLU A 33 -1.47 -8.27 -17.12
N PRO A 34 -0.40 -7.84 -16.41
CA PRO A 34 -0.51 -7.02 -15.22
C PRO A 34 -1.39 -5.80 -15.46
N TRP A 35 -2.32 -5.53 -14.53
CA TRP A 35 -3.13 -4.32 -14.56
C TRP A 35 -2.90 -3.49 -13.30
N ASN A 36 -1.83 -2.71 -13.33
CA ASN A 36 -1.36 -1.95 -12.19
C ASN A 36 -2.20 -0.69 -11.90
N ASP A 37 -3.19 -0.35 -12.73
CA ASP A 37 -4.18 0.68 -12.37
C ASP A 37 -5.10 0.22 -11.21
N LEU A 38 -5.27 -1.09 -11.06
CA LEU A 38 -6.11 -1.65 -10.00
C LEU A 38 -5.33 -1.80 -8.69
N PRO A 39 -6.04 -1.79 -7.54
CA PRO A 39 -5.39 -1.83 -6.25
C PRO A 39 -4.55 -3.07 -6.00
N ILE A 40 -3.47 -2.94 -5.23
CA ILE A 40 -2.94 -4.09 -4.48
C ILE A 40 -3.84 -4.35 -3.28
N ARG A 41 -4.21 -5.61 -3.05
CA ARG A 41 -5.01 -6.03 -1.89
C ARG A 41 -4.12 -6.75 -0.89
N LEU A 42 -3.97 -6.18 0.29
CA LEU A 42 -3.22 -6.76 1.40
C LEU A 42 -4.16 -7.57 2.29
N ALA A 43 -3.83 -8.81 2.57
CA ALA A 43 -4.61 -9.70 3.42
C ALA A 43 -3.93 -9.93 4.77
N PHE A 44 -4.72 -9.89 5.85
CA PHE A 44 -4.21 -9.97 7.22
C PHE A 44 -4.73 -11.19 7.97
N ASN A 45 -3.99 -11.64 8.97
CA ASN A 45 -4.31 -12.81 9.80
C ASN A 45 -5.65 -12.71 10.57
N ASN A 46 -6.19 -11.50 10.72
CA ASN A 46 -7.50 -11.24 11.32
C ASN A 46 -8.67 -11.36 10.32
N GLY A 47 -8.40 -11.79 9.08
CA GLY A 47 -9.39 -11.95 8.01
C GLY A 47 -9.79 -10.63 7.32
N GLN A 48 -9.22 -9.50 7.71
CA GLN A 48 -9.45 -8.22 7.08
C GLN A 48 -8.52 -8.00 5.89
N ILE A 49 -8.93 -7.10 4.99
CA ILE A 49 -8.15 -6.69 3.83
C ILE A 49 -8.00 -5.17 3.79
N ILE A 50 -6.91 -4.71 3.18
CA ILE A 50 -6.75 -3.32 2.76
C ILE A 50 -6.44 -3.30 1.27
N SER A 51 -7.21 -2.54 0.50
CA SER A 51 -6.95 -2.27 -0.91
C SER A 51 -6.30 -0.89 -1.03
N VAL A 52 -5.17 -0.81 -1.73
CA VAL A 52 -4.38 0.41 -1.92
C VAL A 52 -4.21 0.67 -3.41
N ALA A 53 -4.54 1.87 -3.87
CA ALA A 53 -4.23 2.33 -5.22
C ALA A 53 -3.83 3.81 -5.22
N TRP A 54 -2.81 4.16 -5.98
CA TRP A 54 -2.60 5.49 -6.50
C TRP A 54 -3.48 5.68 -7.73
N SER A 55 -4.12 6.84 -7.82
CA SER A 55 -5.04 7.20 -8.89
C SER A 55 -4.86 8.68 -9.23
N LYS A 56 -5.27 9.09 -10.43
CA LYS A 56 -5.27 10.51 -10.85
C LYS A 56 -3.96 11.25 -10.51
N PHE A 57 -2.83 10.60 -10.76
CA PHE A 57 -1.46 11.12 -10.56
C PHE A 57 -0.99 11.33 -9.11
N ASP A 58 -1.81 11.76 -8.15
CA ASP A 58 -1.34 11.84 -6.75
C ASP A 58 -2.42 11.49 -5.73
N ASP A 59 -3.60 11.04 -6.15
CA ASP A 59 -4.68 10.68 -5.25
C ASP A 59 -4.47 9.25 -4.70
N LEU A 60 -4.24 9.15 -3.40
CA LEU A 60 -4.20 7.88 -2.69
C LEU A 60 -5.63 7.41 -2.38
N TRP A 61 -6.03 6.32 -3.03
CA TRP A 61 -7.26 5.61 -2.75
C TRP A 61 -7.00 4.42 -1.80
N LEU A 62 -7.82 4.33 -0.76
CA LEU A 62 -7.74 3.27 0.26
C LEU A 62 -9.13 2.72 0.54
N SER A 63 -9.23 1.40 0.64
CA SER A 63 -10.43 0.73 1.14
C SER A 63 -10.10 -0.43 2.07
N ASN A 64 -11.05 -0.83 2.91
CA ASN A 64 -10.99 -2.01 3.78
C ASN A 64 -11.82 -3.20 3.22
N ASP A 65 -12.15 -3.15 1.93
CA ASP A 65 -12.90 -4.17 1.21
C ASP A 65 -12.33 -4.38 -0.20
N GLN A 66 -13.06 -5.15 -1.03
CA GLN A 66 -12.69 -5.47 -2.41
C GLN A 66 -13.23 -4.47 -3.45
N SER A 67 -13.71 -3.29 -3.02
CA SER A 67 -14.14 -2.25 -3.96
C SER A 67 -13.00 -1.77 -4.84
N LEU A 68 -13.33 -1.04 -5.90
CA LEU A 68 -12.38 -0.52 -6.87
C LEU A 68 -12.48 1.01 -6.92
N PRO A 69 -11.38 1.71 -7.23
CA PRO A 69 -11.36 3.17 -7.36
C PRO A 69 -12.19 3.68 -8.55
N PHE A 70 -12.48 2.82 -9.53
CA PHE A 70 -13.25 3.14 -10.74
C PHE A 70 -13.92 1.88 -11.32
N ASP A 71 -14.85 2.08 -12.25
CA ASP A 71 -15.52 1.00 -12.98
C ASP A 71 -14.58 0.36 -14.02
N ILE A 72 -14.50 -0.96 -14.03
CA ILE A 72 -13.70 -1.75 -14.98
C ILE A 72 -14.47 -2.10 -16.27
N TYR A 73 -15.74 -1.69 -16.36
CA TYR A 73 -16.65 -1.99 -17.46
C TYR A 73 -16.72 -3.49 -17.76
N ASP A 74 -16.68 -3.88 -19.03
CA ASP A 74 -16.73 -5.28 -19.48
C ASP A 74 -15.36 -5.99 -19.42
N SER A 75 -14.34 -5.38 -18.79
CA SER A 75 -13.00 -5.95 -18.70
C SER A 75 -13.01 -7.22 -17.86
N LYS A 76 -12.30 -8.25 -18.32
CA LYS A 76 -12.10 -9.47 -17.52
C LYS A 76 -10.86 -9.29 -16.66
N VAL A 77 -11.05 -9.43 -15.35
CA VAL A 77 -9.99 -9.28 -14.35
C VAL A 77 -9.82 -10.58 -13.58
N ARG A 78 -8.56 -10.95 -13.30
CA ARG A 78 -8.22 -11.97 -12.30
C ARG A 78 -7.27 -11.39 -11.28
N TRP A 79 -7.27 -11.99 -10.09
CA TRP A 79 -6.42 -11.60 -8.98
C TRP A 79 -5.34 -12.65 -8.80
N ILE A 80 -4.09 -12.23 -8.84
CA ILE A 80 -2.92 -13.10 -8.69
C ILE A 80 -2.35 -12.89 -7.31
N GLU A 81 -2.33 -13.95 -6.51
CA GLU A 81 -1.75 -13.93 -5.19
C GLU A 81 -0.23 -13.95 -5.26
N ASN A 82 0.44 -13.14 -4.44
CA ASN A 82 1.87 -13.23 -4.16
C ASN A 82 2.75 -13.19 -5.43
N ALA A 83 2.35 -12.35 -6.40
CA ALA A 83 2.91 -12.33 -7.75
C ALA A 83 4.39 -11.89 -7.87
N PHE A 84 4.96 -11.29 -6.81
CA PHE A 84 6.29 -10.67 -6.82
C PHE A 84 7.17 -11.29 -5.74
N ASP A 85 8.21 -12.00 -6.14
CA ASP A 85 9.11 -12.72 -5.24
C ASP A 85 9.74 -11.83 -4.15
N ASP A 86 10.04 -10.58 -4.47
CA ASP A 86 10.61 -9.66 -3.49
C ASP A 86 9.61 -9.20 -2.43
N LEU A 87 8.34 -8.98 -2.79
CA LEU A 87 7.30 -8.66 -1.79
C LEU A 87 6.93 -9.87 -0.93
N ASN A 88 7.08 -11.08 -1.45
CA ASN A 88 6.81 -12.32 -0.70
C ASN A 88 7.67 -12.44 0.58
N ARG A 89 8.79 -11.72 0.66
CA ARG A 89 9.64 -11.63 1.86
C ARG A 89 8.92 -10.99 3.06
N LEU A 90 7.91 -10.15 2.80
CA LEU A 90 7.14 -9.45 3.83
C LEU A 90 6.01 -10.31 4.40
N ILE A 91 5.65 -11.41 3.74
CA ILE A 91 4.61 -12.32 4.20
C ILE A 91 5.03 -12.95 5.54
N GLY A 92 4.10 -12.98 6.49
CA GLY A 92 4.33 -13.32 7.88
C GLY A 92 4.91 -12.18 8.72
N GLY A 93 5.11 -10.99 8.14
CA GLY A 93 5.58 -9.80 8.85
C GLY A 93 4.44 -9.11 9.60
N VAL A 94 4.75 -8.59 10.79
CA VAL A 94 3.84 -7.78 11.62
C VAL A 94 3.96 -6.32 11.21
N ILE A 95 2.84 -5.65 10.91
CA ILE A 95 2.87 -4.20 10.63
C ILE A 95 3.29 -3.44 11.89
N LEU A 96 4.37 -2.68 11.75
CA LEU A 96 4.89 -1.81 12.79
C LEU A 96 4.37 -0.40 12.61
N SER A 97 4.41 0.15 11.39
CA SER A 97 4.00 1.53 11.16
C SER A 97 3.62 1.78 9.70
N VAL A 98 2.92 2.89 9.47
CA VAL A 98 2.56 3.35 8.13
C VAL A 98 2.88 4.83 7.98
N SER A 99 3.48 5.17 6.85
CA SER A 99 4.01 6.50 6.55
C SER A 99 3.76 6.92 5.11
N LEU A 100 3.81 8.23 4.89
CA LEU A 100 3.92 8.82 3.57
C LEU A 100 5.38 9.19 3.29
N GLY A 101 5.85 8.81 2.10
CA GLY A 101 7.09 9.29 1.52
C GLY A 101 6.78 10.28 0.39
N GLN A 102 7.75 11.18 0.16
CA GLN A 102 7.66 12.24 -0.81
C GLN A 102 8.71 12.03 -1.90
N ASP A 103 8.33 12.34 -3.13
CA ASP A 103 9.24 12.51 -4.26
C ASP A 103 8.92 13.84 -4.97
N TYR A 104 9.60 14.14 -6.07
CA TYR A 104 9.45 15.39 -6.81
C TYR A 104 9.02 15.13 -8.25
N LEU A 105 8.02 15.87 -8.69
CA LEU A 105 7.76 16.04 -10.12
C LEU A 105 8.63 17.18 -10.64
N GLU A 106 9.54 16.87 -11.56
CA GLU A 106 10.27 17.89 -12.31
C GLU A 106 9.53 18.24 -13.60
N LEU A 107 9.04 19.48 -13.70
CA LEU A 107 8.40 19.99 -14.91
C LEU A 107 8.99 21.36 -15.27
N GLY A 108 9.67 21.45 -16.41
CA GLY A 108 10.23 22.72 -16.88
C GLY A 108 11.35 23.29 -15.99
N GLY A 109 12.05 22.44 -15.23
CA GLY A 109 13.12 22.83 -14.31
C GLY A 109 12.63 23.31 -12.93
N GLU A 110 11.33 23.20 -12.65
CA GLU A 110 10.76 23.37 -11.31
C GLU A 110 10.45 22.00 -10.70
N GLU A 111 10.84 21.81 -9.45
CA GLU A 111 10.53 20.61 -8.66
C GLU A 111 9.30 20.89 -7.77
N THR A 112 8.24 20.11 -7.98
CA THR A 112 7.06 20.14 -7.11
C THR A 112 7.03 18.88 -6.23
N PRO A 113 7.08 18.99 -4.90
CA PRO A 113 7.00 17.85 -4.02
C PRO A 113 5.63 17.19 -4.06
N LEU A 114 5.61 15.85 -4.10
CA LEU A 114 4.40 15.04 -4.12
C LEU A 114 4.53 13.87 -3.16
N ASP A 115 3.52 13.69 -2.30
CA ASP A 115 3.43 12.53 -1.42
C ASP A 115 2.90 11.34 -2.22
N ILE A 116 3.81 10.60 -2.87
CA ILE A 116 3.49 9.52 -3.81
C ILE A 116 3.98 8.14 -3.37
N HIS A 117 4.44 8.00 -2.13
CA HIS A 117 4.83 6.71 -1.54
C HIS A 117 4.00 6.40 -0.31
N LEU A 118 3.38 5.23 -0.27
CA LEU A 118 2.81 4.64 0.94
C LEU A 118 3.78 3.60 1.48
N ILE A 119 4.42 3.94 2.59
CA ILE A 119 5.44 3.12 3.22
C ILE A 119 4.79 2.32 4.36
N ILE A 120 4.75 0.99 4.23
CA ILE A 120 4.26 0.07 5.26
C ILE A 120 5.46 -0.69 5.83
N GLU A 121 5.82 -0.36 7.06
CA GLU A 121 6.92 -1.00 7.77
C GLU A 121 6.44 -2.26 8.48
N THR A 122 7.20 -3.34 8.33
CA THR A 122 7.00 -4.60 9.05
C THR A 122 8.29 -5.00 9.80
N ASP A 123 8.19 -5.98 10.68
CA ASP A 123 9.36 -6.62 11.31
C ASP A 123 10.21 -7.47 10.34
N ARG A 124 9.82 -7.60 9.06
CA ARG A 124 10.55 -8.32 8.00
C ARG A 124 11.09 -7.43 6.88
N GLY A 125 10.94 -6.12 7.03
CA GLY A 125 11.30 -5.12 6.03
C GLY A 125 10.13 -4.22 5.69
N VAL A 126 10.21 -3.53 4.56
CA VAL A 126 9.29 -2.44 4.23
C VAL A 126 8.66 -2.68 2.87
N MET A 127 7.35 -2.51 2.79
CA MET A 127 6.61 -2.40 1.53
C MET A 127 6.55 -0.93 1.14
N ASP A 128 6.93 -0.61 -0.08
CA ASP A 128 6.67 0.67 -0.72
C ASP A 128 5.63 0.46 -1.82
N ILE A 129 4.45 1.06 -1.66
CA ILE A 129 3.42 1.15 -2.69
C ILE A 129 3.43 2.60 -3.18
N PHE A 130 3.94 2.82 -4.39
CA PHE A 130 4.21 4.16 -4.89
C PHE A 130 3.49 4.44 -6.21
N ASN A 131 3.34 5.72 -6.54
CA ASN A 131 2.88 6.07 -7.87
C ASN A 131 4.04 5.94 -8.88
N ALA A 132 3.90 5.03 -9.84
CA ALA A 132 4.76 4.89 -11.00
C ALA A 132 4.19 5.68 -12.20
N LEU A 133 4.03 6.99 -12.02
CA LEU A 133 3.39 7.95 -12.96
C LEU A 133 1.86 7.87 -13.03
N ASP A 134 1.32 6.89 -13.75
CA ASP A 134 -0.12 6.65 -13.91
C ASP A 134 -0.57 5.29 -13.36
N GLU A 135 0.37 4.45 -12.90
CA GLU A 135 0.13 3.10 -12.40
C GLU A 135 0.64 2.90 -10.96
N ASN A 136 0.18 1.84 -10.29
CA ASN A 136 0.75 1.42 -9.02
C ASN A 136 2.09 0.71 -9.20
N GLY A 137 3.12 1.23 -8.53
CA GLY A 137 4.41 0.58 -8.33
C GLY A 137 4.49 -0.11 -6.97
N TYR A 138 5.29 -1.18 -6.89
CA TYR A 138 5.51 -1.93 -5.65
C TYR A 138 6.98 -2.29 -5.49
N ALA A 139 7.54 -2.07 -4.30
CA ALA A 139 8.91 -2.45 -3.99
C ALA A 139 9.05 -3.00 -2.57
N TYR A 140 9.99 -3.94 -2.42
CA TYR A 140 10.52 -4.34 -1.12
C TYR A 140 11.76 -3.49 -0.81
N LEU A 141 11.81 -2.93 0.39
CA LEU A 141 12.98 -2.25 0.91
C LEU A 141 13.49 -3.00 2.16
N PRO A 142 14.81 -3.26 2.26
CA PRO A 142 15.38 -3.93 3.43
C PRO A 142 15.35 -3.07 4.69
N SER A 143 15.20 -1.75 4.54
CA SER A 143 15.15 -0.79 5.63
C SER A 143 14.23 0.38 5.28
N ARG A 144 13.64 0.97 6.32
CA ARG A 144 12.79 2.14 6.22
C ARG A 144 13.55 3.35 5.62
N PRO A 145 13.00 4.02 4.60
CA PRO A 145 13.54 5.28 4.08
C PRO A 145 13.60 6.39 5.15
N LEU A 146 14.50 7.35 4.95
CA LEU A 146 14.58 8.56 5.76
C LEU A 146 13.51 9.58 5.33
N ASN A 147 13.24 10.58 6.18
CA ASN A 147 12.37 11.74 5.86
C ASN A 147 10.92 11.37 5.49
N LEU A 148 10.34 10.43 6.22
CA LEU A 148 8.93 10.04 6.05
C LEU A 148 8.00 10.80 6.98
N ALA A 149 6.81 11.16 6.50
CA ALA A 149 5.73 11.65 7.34
C ALA A 149 5.04 10.45 8.02
N LEU A 150 5.16 10.35 9.35
CA LEU A 150 4.54 9.26 10.12
C LEU A 150 3.02 9.45 10.23
N CYS A 151 2.25 8.51 9.69
CA CYS A 151 0.79 8.57 9.70
C CYS A 151 0.21 7.69 10.82
N VAL A 152 0.75 6.49 10.98
CA VAL A 152 0.35 5.54 12.04
C VAL A 152 1.61 4.99 12.70
N PRO A 153 1.91 5.37 13.95
CA PRO A 153 3.09 4.87 14.68
C PRO A 153 2.87 3.45 15.19
N PHE A 154 3.97 2.73 15.41
CA PHE A 154 3.94 1.56 16.28
C PHE A 154 3.64 2.04 17.71
N ASN A 155 2.60 1.50 18.35
CA ASN A 155 2.29 1.83 19.73
C ASN A 155 2.52 0.58 20.60
N PRO A 156 3.66 0.47 21.30
CA PRO A 156 3.99 -0.72 22.10
C PRO A 156 3.14 -0.90 23.39
N LEU A 157 2.08 -0.12 23.60
CA LEU A 157 1.35 -0.11 24.87
C LEU A 157 0.05 -0.91 24.81
N THR A 158 0.10 -2.17 25.26
CA THR A 158 -0.92 -2.80 26.14
C THR A 158 -0.25 -3.88 27.02
N GLU A 159 0.67 -3.46 27.88
CA GLU A 159 1.09 -4.24 29.07
C GLU A 159 1.25 -3.34 30.30
N GLN A 160 0.43 -2.29 30.45
CA GLN A 160 0.38 -1.50 31.68
C GLN A 160 -1.03 -0.94 31.90
N ASP A 161 -1.99 -1.80 32.24
CA ASP A 161 -3.24 -1.42 32.93
C ASP A 161 -3.82 -2.60 33.75
N THR A 162 -2.94 -3.41 34.33
CA THR A 162 -3.32 -4.37 35.39
C THR A 162 -2.26 -4.34 36.49
N VAL A 163 -2.38 -3.38 37.41
CA VAL A 163 -2.10 -3.56 38.84
C VAL A 163 -3.12 -2.75 39.63
#